data_AF-A0A7S1I243-F1
#
_entry.id   AF-A0A7S1I243-F1
#
_cell.length_a   1.000
_cell.length_b   1.000
_cell.length_c   1.000
_cell.angle_alpha   90.00
_cell.angle_beta   90.00
_cell.angle_gamma   90.00
#
_symmetry.space_group_name_H-M   'P 1'
#
loop_
_entity.id
_entity.type
_entity.pdbx_description
1 polymer ?
#
loop_
_entity_poly.entity_id
_entity_poly.type
_entity_poly.pdbx_seq_one_letter_code
_entity_poly.pdbx_strand_id
1 'polypeptide(L)'
;MIAAITIAVRRKREKRRQSEIGRLPVETHKVRRVVRSPTRKQQRELDRKNAALKDKAMSARVVATLYHRPEMQILIALLIFVNFIISALQAQLLPPKNSPLDMAFQTTDLVFAIIFMIELVINFYGTGPLKFWRSAWNVFDFIVVAIALVTQAAPELPGLTVLRLFRAFRVFRLFKRIPSLKAII
;
A
#
# COMPACT_ATOMS: atom_id res chain seq x y z
N MET A 1 32.16 -31.33 46.80
CA MET A 1 30.96 -31.47 47.67
C MET A 1 29.91 -30.37 47.46
N ILE A 2 30.26 -29.08 47.42
CA ILE A 2 29.29 -27.97 47.31
C ILE A 2 28.44 -28.04 46.03
N ALA A 3 29.03 -28.31 44.86
CA ALA A 3 28.30 -28.41 43.59
C ALA A 3 27.26 -29.55 43.55
N ALA A 4 27.55 -30.69 44.20
CA ALA A 4 26.62 -31.82 44.27
C ALA A 4 25.38 -31.49 45.13
N ILE A 5 25.59 -30.75 46.23
CA ILE A 5 24.50 -30.27 47.09
C ILE A 5 23.64 -29.24 46.33
N THR A 6 24.25 -28.31 45.58
CA THR A 6 23.53 -27.34 44.77
C THR A 6 22.66 -28.00 43.70
N ILE A 7 23.19 -29.01 42.99
CA ILE A 7 22.44 -29.74 41.95
C ILE A 7 21.31 -30.58 42.57
N ALA A 8 21.54 -31.22 43.72
CA ALA A 8 20.52 -32.00 44.42
C ALA A 8 19.38 -31.11 44.95
N VAL A 9 19.70 -29.93 45.50
CA VAL A 9 18.70 -28.95 45.94
C VAL A 9 17.92 -28.38 44.76
N ARG A 10 18.58 -28.13 43.61
CA ARG A 10 17.92 -27.63 42.40
C ARG A 10 16.94 -28.65 41.82
N ARG A 11 17.34 -29.92 41.71
CA ARG A 11 16.46 -31.03 41.26
C ARG A 11 15.28 -31.27 42.21
N LYS A 12 15.47 -31.13 43.52
CA LYS A 12 14.39 -31.28 44.52
C LYS A 12 13.40 -30.11 44.48
N ARG A 13 13.87 -28.88 44.22
CA ARG A 13 13.01 -27.71 43.96
C ARG A 13 12.25 -27.82 42.65
N GLU A 14 12.85 -28.36 41.59
CA GLU A 14 12.19 -28.58 40.29
C GLU A 14 11.10 -29.64 40.37
N LYS A 15 11.34 -30.76 41.06
CA LYS A 15 10.30 -31.78 41.31
C LYS A 15 9.14 -31.25 42.16
N ARG A 16 9.43 -30.43 43.18
CA ARG A 16 8.38 -29.76 43.97
C ARG A 16 7.59 -28.74 43.13
N ARG A 17 8.26 -27.93 42.31
CA ARG A 17 7.60 -27.01 41.37
C ARG A 17 6.71 -27.74 40.36
N GLN A 18 7.16 -28.86 39.79
CA GLN A 18 6.32 -29.65 38.87
C GLN A 18 5.12 -30.30 39.57
N SER A 19 5.28 -30.74 40.83
CA SER A 19 4.15 -31.25 41.62
C SER A 19 3.16 -30.17 42.07
N GLU A 20 3.59 -28.92 42.21
CA GLU A 20 2.73 -27.76 42.50
C GLU A 20 2.03 -27.26 41.23
N ILE A 21 2.71 -27.22 40.08
CA ILE A 21 2.13 -26.81 38.79
C ILE A 21 1.03 -27.79 38.33
N GLY A 22 1.15 -29.08 38.66
CA GLY A 22 0.11 -30.09 38.39
C GLY A 22 -1.09 -30.05 39.36
N ARG A 23 -1.04 -29.23 40.41
CA ARG A 23 -2.12 -29.07 41.42
C ARG A 23 -2.76 -27.70 41.42
N LEU A 24 -2.30 -26.77 40.58
CA LEU A 24 -3.07 -25.56 40.34
C LEU A 24 -4.41 -26.03 39.76
N PRO A 25 -5.55 -25.74 40.42
CA PRO A 25 -6.81 -25.89 39.73
C PRO A 25 -6.69 -24.97 38.52
N VAL A 26 -6.63 -25.57 37.33
CA VAL A 26 -7.01 -24.86 36.12
C VAL A 26 -8.50 -24.63 36.31
N GLU A 27 -8.84 -23.65 37.15
CA GLU A 27 -10.04 -22.88 36.96
C GLU A 27 -9.88 -22.26 35.58
N THR A 28 -10.20 -23.08 34.58
CA THR A 28 -11.08 -22.67 33.52
C THR A 28 -12.36 -22.20 34.20
N HIS A 29 -12.27 -21.04 34.86
CA HIS A 29 -13.37 -20.13 34.95
C HIS A 29 -13.81 -20.02 33.51
N LYS A 30 -14.81 -20.82 33.17
CA LYS A 30 -15.74 -20.58 32.12
C LYS A 30 -16.28 -19.20 32.45
N VAL A 31 -15.52 -18.18 32.06
CA VAL A 31 -16.08 -16.95 31.53
C VAL A 31 -16.74 -17.39 30.21
N ARG A 32 -17.77 -18.22 30.35
CA ARG A 32 -18.91 -18.26 29.47
C ARG A 32 -19.47 -16.88 29.70
N ARG A 33 -18.87 -15.86 29.06
CA ARG A 33 -19.58 -14.62 28.79
C ARG A 33 -20.90 -15.15 28.28
N VAL A 34 -21.98 -14.83 28.99
CA VAL A 34 -23.32 -14.99 28.46
C VAL A 34 -23.32 -14.04 27.26
N VAL A 35 -22.80 -14.52 26.14
CA VAL A 35 -22.94 -13.90 24.84
C VAL A 35 -24.43 -14.09 24.59
N ARG A 36 -25.22 -13.08 25.00
CA ARG A 36 -26.63 -13.01 24.62
C ARG A 36 -26.66 -13.30 23.13
N SER A 37 -27.33 -14.39 22.76
CA SER A 37 -27.54 -14.75 21.37
C SER A 37 -28.17 -13.53 20.69
N PRO A 38 -27.60 -13.05 19.57
CA PRO A 38 -28.14 -11.90 18.87
C PRO A 38 -29.62 -12.13 18.59
N THR A 39 -30.46 -11.14 18.87
CA THR A 39 -31.88 -11.23 18.51
C THR A 39 -32.01 -11.50 17.00
N ARG A 40 -33.08 -12.16 16.54
CA ARG A 40 -33.30 -12.45 15.10
C ARG A 40 -33.14 -11.21 14.21
N LYS A 41 -33.46 -10.01 14.73
CA LYS A 41 -33.23 -8.73 14.04
C LYS A 41 -31.74 -8.37 13.95
N GLN A 42 -30.99 -8.50 15.04
CA GLN A 42 -29.54 -8.28 15.07
C GLN A 42 -28.79 -9.28 14.18
N GLN A 43 -29.21 -10.56 14.18
CA GLN A 43 -28.62 -11.59 13.31
C GLN A 43 -28.81 -11.23 11.83
N ARG A 44 -30.02 -10.84 11.42
CA ARG A 44 -30.31 -10.40 10.04
C ARG A 44 -29.53 -9.15 9.63
N GLU A 45 -29.32 -8.21 10.55
CA GLU A 45 -28.52 -7.01 10.29
C GLU A 45 -27.03 -7.36 10.12
N LEU A 46 -26.49 -8.24 10.96
CA LEU A 46 -25.13 -8.76 10.83
C LEU A 46 -24.94 -9.51 9.51
N ASP A 47 -25.89 -10.35 9.12
CA ASP A 47 -25.83 -11.10 7.86
C ASP A 47 -25.88 -10.15 6.64
N ARG A 48 -26.70 -9.08 6.69
CA ARG A 48 -26.73 -8.02 5.67
C ARG A 48 -25.41 -7.27 5.59
N LYS A 49 -24.84 -6.87 6.73
CA LYS A 49 -23.53 -6.21 6.80
C LYS A 49 -22.42 -7.13 6.26
N ASN A 50 -22.43 -8.40 6.63
CA ASN A 50 -21.47 -9.41 6.16
C ASN A 50 -21.59 -9.64 4.66
N ALA A 51 -22.81 -9.69 4.10
CA ALA A 51 -23.03 -9.82 2.66
C ALA A 51 -22.48 -8.60 1.90
N ALA A 52 -22.80 -7.38 2.35
CA ALA A 52 -22.30 -6.14 1.74
C ALA A 52 -20.76 -6.02 1.83
N LEU A 53 -20.17 -6.42 2.96
CA LEU A 53 -18.72 -6.46 3.13
C LEU A 53 -18.06 -7.50 2.23
N LYS A 54 -18.68 -8.68 2.08
CA LYS A 54 -18.20 -9.75 1.21
C LYS A 54 -18.25 -9.34 -0.26
N ASP A 55 -19.31 -8.65 -0.66
CA ASP A 55 -19.49 -8.15 -2.04
C ASP A 55 -18.46 -7.06 -2.37
N LYS A 56 -18.28 -6.09 -1.46
CA LYS A 56 -17.23 -5.07 -1.57
C LYS A 56 -15.82 -5.68 -1.62
N ALA A 57 -15.56 -6.69 -0.79
CA ALA A 57 -14.29 -7.40 -0.79
C ALA A 57 -14.09 -8.22 -2.09
N MET A 58 -15.15 -8.76 -2.66
CA MET A 58 -15.10 -9.49 -3.93
C MET A 58 -14.78 -8.55 -5.09
N SER A 59 -15.47 -7.42 -5.19
CA SER A 59 -15.18 -6.39 -6.20
C SER A 59 -13.74 -5.89 -6.12
N ALA A 60 -13.25 -5.58 -4.91
CA ALA A 60 -11.85 -5.17 -4.70
C ALA A 60 -10.84 -6.26 -5.13
N ARG A 61 -11.14 -7.53 -4.86
CA ARG A 61 -10.28 -8.66 -5.30
C ARG A 61 -10.23 -8.79 -6.81
N VAL A 62 -11.36 -8.67 -7.50
CA VAL A 62 -11.42 -8.70 -8.97
C VAL A 62 -10.56 -7.59 -9.57
N VAL A 63 -10.73 -6.36 -9.07
CA VAL A 63 -9.93 -5.20 -9.49
C VAL A 63 -8.43 -5.44 -9.26
N ALA A 64 -8.05 -5.94 -8.08
CA ALA A 64 -6.65 -6.27 -7.79
C ALA A 64 -6.10 -7.35 -8.72
N THR A 65 -6.89 -8.39 -9.02
CA THR A 65 -6.45 -9.45 -9.95
C THR A 65 -6.31 -8.97 -11.38
N LEU A 66 -7.14 -8.02 -11.83
CA LEU A 66 -7.00 -7.39 -13.15
C LEU A 66 -5.76 -6.48 -13.18
N TYR A 67 -5.54 -5.71 -12.12
CA TYR A 67 -4.40 -4.82 -11.99
C TYR A 67 -3.05 -5.55 -12.03
N HIS A 68 -2.94 -6.69 -11.34
CA HIS A 68 -1.71 -7.49 -11.27
C HIS A 68 -1.45 -8.36 -12.50
N ARG A 69 -2.28 -8.26 -13.54
CA ARG A 69 -2.04 -8.94 -14.82
C ARG A 69 -0.76 -8.43 -15.48
N PRO A 70 0.12 -9.31 -15.99
CA PRO A 70 1.39 -8.90 -16.60
C PRO A 70 1.21 -7.93 -17.77
N GLU A 71 0.14 -8.08 -18.54
CA GLU A 71 -0.21 -7.21 -19.67
C GLU A 71 -0.46 -5.76 -19.19
N MET A 72 -1.23 -5.62 -18.11
CA MET A 72 -1.48 -4.31 -17.50
C MET A 72 -0.20 -3.69 -16.93
N GLN A 73 0.64 -4.49 -16.27
CA GLN A 73 1.91 -4.01 -15.71
C GLN A 73 2.86 -3.51 -16.81
N ILE A 74 2.94 -4.22 -17.95
CA ILE A 74 3.73 -3.82 -19.11
C ILE A 74 3.17 -2.54 -19.73
N LEU A 75 1.84 -2.44 -19.89
CA LEU A 75 1.20 -1.24 -20.41
C LEU A 75 1.53 0.00 -19.56
N ILE A 76 1.38 -0.11 -18.25
CA ILE A 76 1.68 1.00 -17.32
C ILE A 76 3.18 1.33 -17.35
N ALA A 77 4.06 0.33 -17.39
CA ALA A 77 5.50 0.54 -17.51
C ALA A 77 5.87 1.28 -18.81
N LEU A 78 5.26 0.90 -19.93
CA LEU A 78 5.43 1.58 -21.22
C LEU A 78 4.95 3.03 -21.15
N LEU A 79 3.78 3.28 -20.54
CA LEU A 79 3.27 4.64 -20.35
C LEU A 79 4.20 5.51 -19.49
N ILE A 80 4.78 4.94 -18.43
CA ILE A 80 5.78 5.64 -17.60
C ILE A 80 7.02 5.96 -18.43
N PHE A 81 7.50 5.00 -19.24
CA PHE A 81 8.69 5.17 -20.06
C PHE A 81 8.49 6.23 -21.16
N VAL A 82 7.39 6.16 -21.91
CA VAL A 82 7.05 7.14 -22.95
C VAL A 82 6.95 8.54 -22.35
N ASN A 83 6.27 8.67 -21.20
CA ASN A 83 6.19 9.95 -20.50
C ASN A 83 7.56 10.48 -20.05
N PHE A 84 8.43 9.60 -19.57
CA PHE A 84 9.81 9.96 -19.22
C PHE A 84 10.59 10.49 -20.43
N ILE A 85 10.47 9.84 -21.60
CA ILE A 85 11.09 10.31 -22.84
C ILE A 85 10.56 11.68 -23.25
N ILE A 86 9.24 11.90 -23.19
CA ILE A 86 8.63 13.19 -23.51
C ILE A 86 9.12 14.29 -22.55
N SER A 87 9.21 13.98 -21.26
CA SER A 87 9.73 14.90 -20.25
C SER A 87 11.21 15.25 -20.51
N ALA A 88 12.01 14.26 -20.91
CA ALA A 88 13.41 14.46 -21.28
C ALA A 88 13.55 15.32 -22.55
N LEU A 89 12.72 15.08 -23.56
CA LEU A 89 12.69 15.91 -24.77
C LEU A 89 12.32 17.36 -24.47
N GLN A 90 11.33 17.59 -23.60
CA GLN A 90 10.97 18.94 -23.16
C GLN A 90 12.14 19.64 -22.47
N ALA A 91 12.92 18.92 -21.66
CA ALA A 91 14.10 19.46 -20.99
C ALA A 91 15.23 19.83 -21.94
N GLN A 92 15.38 19.11 -23.07
CA GLN A 92 16.40 19.38 -24.08
C GLN A 92 15.98 20.48 -25.06
N LEU A 93 14.70 20.50 -25.46
CA LEU A 93 14.19 21.44 -26.45
C LEU A 93 13.95 22.84 -25.89
N LEU A 94 13.76 22.97 -24.57
CA LEU A 94 13.51 24.24 -23.86
C LEU A 94 12.59 25.19 -24.65
N PRO A 95 11.38 24.74 -25.03
CA PRO A 95 10.52 25.51 -25.91
C PRO A 95 10.21 26.89 -25.30
N PRO A 96 10.14 27.96 -26.11
CA PRO A 96 9.72 29.26 -25.63
C PRO A 96 8.36 29.16 -24.95
N LYS A 97 8.21 29.87 -23.81
CA LYS A 97 6.94 29.93 -23.08
C LYS A 97 5.82 30.37 -24.03
N ASN A 98 4.65 29.72 -23.93
CA ASN A 98 3.48 30.00 -24.77
C ASN A 98 3.65 29.66 -26.27
N SER A 99 4.71 28.96 -26.65
CA SER A 99 4.79 28.37 -27.99
C SER A 99 3.80 27.21 -28.13
N PRO A 100 3.34 26.88 -29.35
CA PRO A 100 2.48 25.71 -29.57
C PRO A 100 3.10 24.41 -29.04
N LEU A 101 4.43 24.31 -29.09
CA LEU A 101 5.19 23.17 -28.57
C LEU A 101 5.17 23.10 -27.04
N ASP A 102 5.31 24.23 -26.35
CA ASP A 102 5.20 24.30 -24.87
C ASP A 102 3.78 23.90 -24.41
N MET A 103 2.74 24.40 -25.08
CA MET A 103 1.35 24.01 -24.80
C MET A 103 1.10 22.52 -25.03
N ALA A 104 1.67 21.93 -26.08
CA ALA A 104 1.57 20.50 -26.36
C ALA A 104 2.21 19.66 -25.26
N PHE A 105 3.41 20.04 -24.77
CA PHE A 105 4.06 19.35 -23.67
C PHE A 105 3.27 19.46 -22.37
N GLN A 106 2.75 20.65 -22.03
CA GLN A 106 1.91 20.85 -20.84
C GLN A 106 0.64 19.99 -20.90
N THR A 107 -0.03 19.96 -22.05
CA THR A 107 -1.24 19.13 -22.25
C THR A 107 -0.92 17.65 -22.11
N THR A 108 0.21 17.21 -22.67
CA THR A 108 0.64 15.82 -22.59
C THR A 108 0.98 15.42 -21.15
N ASP A 109 1.66 16.28 -20.40
CA ASP A 109 1.91 16.08 -18.98
C ASP A 109 0.62 15.96 -18.15
N LEU A 110 -0.42 16.75 -18.48
CA LEU A 110 -1.76 16.65 -17.88
C LEU A 110 -2.41 15.30 -18.17
N VAL A 111 -2.40 14.87 -19.42
CA VAL A 111 -2.99 13.59 -19.84
C VAL A 111 -2.33 12.44 -19.09
N PHE A 112 -0.99 12.40 -19.03
CA PHE A 112 -0.28 11.37 -18.28
C PHE A 112 -0.55 11.45 -16.78
N ALA A 113 -0.63 12.64 -16.18
CA ALA A 113 -0.95 12.80 -14.77
C ALA A 113 -2.33 12.22 -14.44
N ILE A 114 -3.34 12.46 -15.28
CA ILE A 114 -4.70 11.92 -15.12
C ILE A 114 -4.70 10.40 -15.27
N ILE A 115 -4.00 9.84 -16.27
CA ILE A 115 -3.89 8.40 -16.46
C ILE A 115 -3.26 7.73 -15.22
N PHE A 116 -2.17 8.29 -14.69
CA PHE A 116 -1.54 7.75 -13.48
C PHE A 116 -2.39 7.95 -12.23
N MET A 117 -3.21 8.99 -12.17
CA MET A 117 -4.17 9.17 -11.08
C MET A 117 -5.22 8.06 -11.10
N ILE A 118 -5.80 7.77 -12.26
CA ILE A 118 -6.79 6.69 -12.42
C ILE A 118 -6.17 5.35 -12.02
N GLU A 119 -4.98 5.07 -12.52
CA GLU A 119 -4.20 3.88 -12.19
C GLU A 119 -3.94 3.75 -10.67
N LEU A 120 -3.57 4.84 -10.00
CA LEU A 120 -3.36 4.86 -8.56
C LEU A 120 -4.66 4.60 -7.78
N VAL A 121 -5.77 5.14 -8.27
CA VAL A 121 -7.11 4.95 -7.69
C VAL A 121 -7.54 3.48 -7.84
N ILE A 122 -7.31 2.86 -9.00
CA ILE A 122 -7.56 1.42 -9.22
C ILE A 122 -6.73 0.59 -8.22
N ASN A 123 -5.44 0.89 -8.09
CA ASN A 123 -4.55 0.23 -7.12
C ASN A 123 -5.04 0.42 -5.66
N PHE A 124 -5.50 1.62 -5.32
CA PHE A 124 -6.04 1.93 -3.99
C PHE A 124 -7.30 1.10 -3.69
N TYR A 125 -8.25 1.04 -4.62
CA TYR A 125 -9.46 0.24 -4.47
C TYR A 125 -9.18 -1.27 -4.41
N GLY A 126 -8.26 -1.77 -5.24
CA GLY A 126 -7.91 -3.19 -5.27
C GLY A 126 -7.17 -3.66 -4.01
N THR A 127 -6.20 -2.87 -3.54
CA THR A 127 -5.37 -3.26 -2.37
C THR A 127 -6.08 -2.96 -1.04
N GLY A 128 -6.96 -1.96 -1.03
CA GLY A 128 -7.63 -1.44 0.16
C GLY A 128 -6.77 -0.44 0.95
N PRO A 129 -7.40 0.46 1.70
CA PRO A 129 -6.74 1.63 2.30
C PRO A 129 -5.61 1.26 3.27
N LEU A 130 -5.82 0.33 4.20
CA LEU A 130 -4.79 -0.03 5.19
C LEU A 130 -3.52 -0.60 4.54
N LYS A 131 -3.66 -1.43 3.50
CA LYS A 131 -2.51 -2.03 2.81
C LYS A 131 -1.84 -1.03 1.88
N PHE A 132 -2.62 -0.14 1.28
CA PHE A 132 -2.09 0.92 0.42
C PHE A 132 -1.13 1.83 1.18
N TRP A 133 -1.56 2.38 2.32
CA TRP A 133 -0.75 3.31 3.12
C TRP A 133 0.45 2.66 3.82
N ARG A 134 0.43 1.35 4.05
CA ARG A 134 1.59 0.61 4.61
C ARG A 134 2.68 0.35 3.58
N SER A 135 2.39 0.49 2.28
CA SER A 135 3.36 0.28 1.21
C SER A 135 4.05 1.60 0.85
N ALA A 136 5.33 1.73 1.19
CA ALA A 136 6.14 2.92 0.87
C ALA A 136 6.08 3.27 -0.63
N TRP A 137 6.07 2.25 -1.50
CA TRP A 137 5.98 2.42 -2.95
C TRP A 137 4.64 2.99 -3.42
N ASN A 138 3.53 2.67 -2.75
CA ASN A 138 2.22 3.23 -3.08
C ASN A 138 2.09 4.68 -2.58
N VAL A 139 2.64 4.97 -1.40
CA VAL A 139 2.69 6.33 -0.84
C VAL A 139 3.54 7.25 -1.71
N PHE A 140 4.71 6.79 -2.15
CA PHE A 140 5.57 7.52 -3.08
C PHE A 140 4.83 7.85 -4.39
N ASP A 141 4.14 6.87 -4.97
CA ASP A 141 3.36 7.04 -6.18
C ASP A 141 2.27 8.13 -6.01
N PHE A 142 1.56 8.09 -4.88
CA PHE A 142 0.57 9.10 -4.50
C PHE A 142 1.17 10.51 -4.39
N ILE A 143 2.29 10.67 -3.71
CA ILE A 143 2.97 11.97 -3.57
C ILE A 143 3.35 12.52 -4.95
N VAL A 144 3.92 11.69 -5.82
CA VAL A 144 4.35 12.13 -7.16
C VAL A 144 3.14 12.52 -8.03
N VAL A 145 2.02 11.79 -7.97
CA VAL A 145 0.78 12.20 -8.68
C VAL A 145 0.24 13.51 -8.10
N ALA A 146 0.19 13.63 -6.77
CA ALA A 146 -0.32 14.83 -6.10
C ALA A 146 0.51 16.08 -6.47
N ILE A 147 1.83 15.98 -6.44
CA ILE A 147 2.73 17.07 -6.88
C ILE A 147 2.45 17.44 -8.34
N ALA A 148 2.30 16.45 -9.23
CA ALA A 148 2.03 16.70 -10.64
C ALA A 148 0.70 17.44 -10.85
N LEU A 149 -0.34 17.08 -10.11
CA LEU A 149 -1.65 17.76 -10.18
C LEU A 149 -1.59 19.18 -9.61
N VAL A 150 -0.98 19.37 -8.44
CA VAL A 150 -0.83 20.70 -7.83
C VAL A 150 -0.04 21.63 -8.73
N THR A 151 1.05 21.13 -9.33
CA THR A 151 1.90 21.91 -10.24
C THR A 151 1.14 22.39 -11.49
N GLN A 152 0.14 21.63 -11.93
CA GLN A 152 -0.67 22.00 -13.09
C GLN A 152 -1.89 22.85 -12.71
N ALA A 153 -2.48 22.63 -11.54
CA ALA A 153 -3.61 23.40 -11.06
C ALA A 153 -3.21 24.82 -10.59
N ALA A 154 -1.98 24.99 -10.10
CA ALA A 154 -1.50 26.25 -9.57
C ALA A 154 -0.10 26.59 -10.11
N PRO A 155 0.01 27.03 -11.38
CA PRO A 155 1.29 27.34 -12.05
C PRO A 155 1.99 28.61 -11.55
N GLU A 156 1.34 29.40 -10.68
CA GLU A 156 1.87 30.66 -10.13
C GLU A 156 2.56 30.51 -8.76
N LEU A 157 2.58 29.30 -8.19
CA LEU A 157 3.21 29.08 -6.88
C LEU A 157 4.74 29.24 -6.94
N PRO A 158 5.36 29.92 -5.95
CA PRO A 158 6.81 29.92 -5.82
C PRO A 158 7.33 28.50 -5.53
N GLY A 159 8.43 28.10 -6.16
CA GLY A 159 9.04 26.78 -5.98
C GLY A 159 8.54 25.69 -6.94
N LEU A 160 7.64 26.01 -7.87
CA LEU A 160 7.14 25.04 -8.85
C LEU A 160 8.23 24.41 -9.69
N THR A 161 9.31 25.13 -10.01
CA THR A 161 10.44 24.56 -10.76
C THR A 161 10.95 23.28 -10.13
N VAL A 162 11.09 23.25 -8.79
CA VAL A 162 11.51 22.05 -8.05
C VAL A 162 10.42 20.98 -8.13
N LEU A 163 9.15 21.33 -7.97
CA LEU A 163 8.01 20.41 -8.13
C LEU A 163 7.93 19.82 -9.55
N ARG A 164 8.38 20.55 -10.59
CA ARG A 164 8.53 20.00 -11.94
C ARG A 164 9.64 18.96 -12.01
N LEU A 165 10.74 19.14 -11.29
CA LEU A 165 11.81 18.13 -11.21
C LEU A 165 11.33 16.85 -10.54
N PHE A 166 10.39 16.95 -9.59
CA PHE A 166 9.81 15.74 -8.98
C PHE A 166 9.08 14.85 -9.98
N ARG A 167 8.66 15.39 -11.12
CA ARG A 167 8.10 14.60 -12.21
C ARG A 167 9.09 13.57 -12.72
N ALA A 168 10.39 13.88 -12.81
CA ALA A 168 11.42 12.94 -13.23
C ALA A 168 11.45 11.69 -12.33
N PHE A 169 11.10 11.85 -11.04
CA PHE A 169 11.01 10.72 -10.11
C PHE A 169 9.93 9.70 -10.50
N ARG A 170 9.00 10.02 -11.43
CA ARG A 170 8.05 9.04 -11.97
C ARG A 170 8.76 7.83 -12.59
N VAL A 171 10.00 7.99 -13.08
CA VAL A 171 10.82 6.86 -13.58
C VAL A 171 11.08 5.81 -12.49
N PHE A 172 11.16 6.22 -11.22
CA PHE A 172 11.37 5.29 -10.10
C PHE A 172 10.17 4.39 -9.86
N ARG A 173 8.98 4.76 -10.36
CA ARG A 173 7.82 3.86 -10.34
C ARG A 173 8.06 2.60 -11.17
N LEU A 174 8.97 2.64 -12.15
CA LEU A 174 9.38 1.45 -12.90
C LEU A 174 10.12 0.44 -12.00
N PHE A 175 10.91 0.91 -11.02
CA PHE A 175 11.58 0.02 -10.06
C PHE A 175 10.61 -0.76 -9.17
N LYS A 176 9.46 -0.17 -8.81
CA LYS A 176 8.36 -0.89 -8.13
C LYS A 176 7.84 -2.07 -8.97
N ARG A 177 7.98 -2.02 -10.29
CA ARG A 177 7.40 -3.01 -11.23
C ARG A 177 8.39 -4.10 -11.61
N ILE A 178 9.70 -3.87 -11.44
CA ILE A 178 10.74 -4.85 -11.71
C ILE A 178 11.06 -5.61 -10.41
N PRO A 179 10.52 -6.83 -10.21
CA PRO A 179 10.75 -7.60 -8.99
C PRO A 179 12.23 -7.91 -8.75
N SER A 180 13.02 -8.06 -9.81
CA SER A 180 14.47 -8.28 -9.74
C SER A 180 15.24 -7.11 -9.12
N LEU A 181 14.74 -5.88 -9.24
CA LEU A 181 15.35 -4.69 -8.65
C LEU A 181 14.97 -4.50 -7.17
N LYS A 182 13.82 -5.05 -6.73
CA LYS A 182 13.43 -5.05 -5.31
C LYS A 182 14.26 -5.99 -4.44
N ALA A 183 14.94 -6.96 -5.04
CA ALA A 183 15.81 -7.89 -4.32
C ALA A 183 17.21 -7.30 -4.02
N ILE A 184 17.54 -6.16 -4.65
CA ILE A 184 18.84 -5.49 -4.52
C ILE A 184 18.81 -4.39 -3.43
N ILE A 185 17.61 -4.03 -2.96
CA ILE A 185 17.36 -2.96 -1.96
C ILE A 185 16.73 -3.60 -0.73
#